data_AF-M4Z3H7-F1
#
_entry.id   AF-M4Z3H7-F1
#
_cell.length_a   1.000
_cell.length_b   1.000
_cell.length_c   1.000
_cell.angle_alpha   90.00
_cell.angle_beta   90.00
_cell.angle_gamma   90.00
#
_symmetry.space_group_name_H-M   'P 1'
#
loop_
_entity.id
_entity.type
_entity.pdbx_description
1 polymer ?
#
loop_
_entity_poly.entity_id
_entity_poly.type
_entity_poly.pdbx_seq_one_letter_code
_entity_poly.pdbx_strand_id
1 'polypeptide(L)'
;MILERPDKDDGSDPERLIQTHIEQVNNNVEFRDVARFFASTTYLHLVPQLLRFNDEIQGRTIETDPFGQGFLDRVAKTPARSQKSRLSRIERALKIAVPNLEQLKFERDEATGRPHLAALYKHWRANAGWQREDQFSDGTLRLIGLLWALLEDDALLLLEEPELSLNSAIVSKLAPLIYRLQRQRRRQVILSTHSVDLLSDPGIAAEEVILLDTSGEATKAVNLREVFDAFQLVKSGFPISEAVLPKTAPTQIDLFAQVDD
;
A
#
# COMPACT_ATOMS: atom_id res chain seq x y z
N MET A 1 -25.32 0.49 -13.20
CA MET A 1 -26.42 1.26 -12.57
C MET A 1 -25.81 2.55 -12.06
N ILE A 2 -26.22 3.69 -12.61
CA ILE A 2 -25.79 5.02 -12.19
C ILE A 2 -27.09 5.79 -11.94
N LEU A 3 -27.25 6.35 -10.75
CA LEU A 3 -28.41 7.18 -10.42
C LEU A 3 -28.09 8.63 -10.77
N GLU A 4 -29.02 9.29 -11.45
CA GLU A 4 -28.97 10.74 -11.63
C GLU A 4 -29.56 11.40 -10.39
N ARG A 5 -28.73 12.17 -9.67
CA ARG A 5 -29.11 12.97 -8.51
C ARG A 5 -28.58 14.39 -8.67
N PRO A 6 -29.26 15.41 -8.12
CA PRO A 6 -30.49 15.33 -7.31
C PRO A 6 -31.75 15.00 -8.13
N ASP A 7 -32.69 14.26 -7.53
CA ASP A 7 -34.04 14.03 -8.08
C ASP A 7 -35.09 15.01 -7.50
N LYS A 8 -36.37 14.81 -7.83
CA LYS A 8 -37.46 15.66 -7.30
C LYS A 8 -37.57 15.61 -5.78
N ASP A 9 -37.36 14.45 -5.18
CA ASP A 9 -37.49 14.30 -3.73
C ASP A 9 -36.28 14.95 -3.03
N ASP A 10 -35.08 14.80 -3.58
CA ASP A 10 -33.87 15.48 -3.10
C ASP A 10 -33.99 17.00 -3.18
N GLY A 11 -34.69 17.51 -4.20
CA GLY A 11 -35.02 18.93 -4.30
C GLY A 11 -36.02 19.40 -3.24
N SER A 12 -36.90 18.52 -2.76
CA SER A 12 -37.87 18.81 -1.69
C SER A 12 -37.30 18.63 -0.29
N ASP A 13 -36.32 17.74 -0.14
CA ASP A 13 -35.62 17.43 1.10
C ASP A 13 -34.09 17.33 0.86
N PRO A 14 -33.37 18.46 0.97
CA PRO A 14 -31.92 18.49 0.78
C PRO A 14 -31.13 17.62 1.77
N GLU A 15 -31.70 17.22 2.92
CA GLU A 15 -31.00 16.32 3.85
C GLU A 15 -30.71 14.95 3.22
N ARG A 16 -31.51 14.54 2.22
CA ARG A 16 -31.25 13.31 1.45
C ARG A 16 -29.91 13.35 0.72
N LEU A 17 -29.33 14.52 0.44
CA LEU A 17 -28.04 14.67 -0.24
C LEU A 17 -26.83 14.50 0.69
N ILE A 18 -27.05 14.41 2.02
CA ILE A 18 -25.97 14.21 3.01
C ILE A 18 -25.38 12.80 2.90
N GLN A 19 -26.19 11.81 2.51
CA GLN A 19 -25.77 10.42 2.38
C GLN A 19 -25.99 9.91 0.95
N THR A 20 -25.10 9.04 0.53
CA THR A 20 -25.22 8.30 -0.72
C THR A 20 -26.19 7.13 -0.58
N HIS A 21 -26.73 6.65 -1.71
CA HIS A 21 -27.55 5.45 -1.74
C HIS A 21 -26.77 4.17 -1.35
N ILE A 22 -25.44 4.22 -1.35
CA ILE A 22 -24.59 3.10 -0.91
C ILE A 22 -24.57 3.02 0.63
N GLU A 23 -24.53 4.17 1.29
CA GLU A 23 -24.46 4.28 2.77
C GLU A 23 -25.81 3.99 3.44
N GLN A 24 -26.92 4.38 2.80
CA GLN A 24 -28.26 4.20 3.37
C GLN A 24 -28.72 2.74 3.26
N VAL A 25 -28.79 2.03 4.39
CA VAL A 25 -29.17 0.60 4.46
C VAL A 25 -30.50 0.27 3.79
N ASN A 26 -31.47 1.18 3.85
CA ASN A 26 -32.79 0.99 3.23
C ASN A 26 -32.74 1.17 1.70
N ASN A 27 -31.81 1.97 1.19
CA ASN A 27 -31.70 2.35 -0.22
C ASN A 27 -30.59 1.58 -0.96
N ASN A 28 -29.67 0.94 -0.23
CA ASN A 28 -28.54 0.23 -0.82
C ASN A 28 -28.87 -1.19 -1.30
N VAL A 29 -30.15 -1.61 -1.32
CA VAL A 29 -30.56 -2.97 -1.69
C VAL A 29 -29.98 -3.38 -3.04
N GLU A 30 -30.10 -2.52 -4.05
CA GLU A 30 -29.57 -2.75 -5.40
C GLU A 30 -28.05 -2.50 -5.50
N PHE A 31 -27.45 -1.85 -4.50
CA PHE A 31 -26.01 -1.54 -4.41
C PHE A 31 -25.24 -2.43 -3.44
N ARG A 32 -25.87 -3.41 -2.80
CA ARG A 32 -25.29 -4.21 -1.71
C ARG A 32 -23.95 -4.83 -2.09
N ASP A 33 -23.84 -5.34 -3.31
CA ASP A 33 -22.60 -5.95 -3.79
C ASP A 33 -21.49 -4.92 -3.99
N VAL A 34 -21.83 -3.71 -4.45
CA VAL A 34 -20.88 -2.59 -4.58
C VAL A 34 -20.43 -2.11 -3.19
N ALA A 35 -21.38 -1.94 -2.26
CA ALA A 35 -21.09 -1.57 -0.88
C ALA A 35 -20.16 -2.59 -0.20
N ARG A 36 -20.46 -3.89 -0.34
CA ARG A 36 -19.64 -4.99 0.18
C ARG A 36 -18.26 -5.05 -0.47
N PHE A 37 -18.18 -4.79 -1.78
CA PHE A 37 -16.91 -4.73 -2.47
C PHE A 37 -16.03 -3.61 -1.92
N PHE A 38 -16.54 -2.39 -1.81
CA PHE A 38 -15.76 -1.28 -1.26
C PHE A 38 -15.41 -1.46 0.21
N ALA A 39 -16.33 -2.03 1.02
CA ALA A 39 -16.06 -2.38 2.42
C ALA A 39 -14.94 -3.44 2.58
N SER A 40 -14.68 -4.24 1.53
CA SER A 40 -13.57 -5.20 1.51
C SER A 40 -12.23 -4.61 1.04
N THR A 41 -12.19 -3.31 0.70
CA THR A 41 -10.96 -2.62 0.29
C THR A 41 -9.94 -2.65 1.41
N THR A 42 -8.71 -3.05 1.08
CA THR A 42 -7.59 -2.99 2.01
C THR A 42 -6.75 -1.78 1.68
N TYR A 43 -6.56 -0.90 2.67
CA TYR A 43 -5.59 0.18 2.60
C TYR A 43 -4.36 -0.19 3.43
N LEU A 44 -3.17 -0.09 2.84
CA LEU A 44 -1.91 -0.35 3.51
C LEU A 44 -1.00 0.88 3.43
N HIS A 45 -0.80 1.50 4.59
CA HIS A 45 0.31 2.39 4.85
C HIS A 45 0.98 1.95 6.16
N LEU A 46 1.94 1.02 6.06
CA LEU A 46 2.55 0.43 7.24
C LEU A 46 3.56 1.41 7.86
N VAL A 47 3.30 1.85 9.09
CA VAL A 47 4.26 2.66 9.86
C VAL A 47 5.00 1.75 10.84
N PRO A 48 6.28 1.43 10.60
CA PRO A 48 7.04 0.47 11.42
C PRO A 48 7.05 0.79 12.91
N GLN A 49 7.12 2.07 13.26
CA GLN A 49 7.17 2.55 14.65
C GLN A 49 5.92 2.11 15.42
N LEU A 50 4.74 2.16 14.79
CA LEU A 50 3.50 1.76 15.44
C LEU A 50 3.41 0.24 15.65
N LEU A 51 4.10 -0.53 14.82
CA LEU A 51 4.25 -1.98 15.03
C LEU A 51 5.20 -2.27 16.19
N ARG A 52 6.35 -1.57 16.26
CA ARG A 52 7.34 -1.77 17.33
C ARG A 52 6.80 -1.40 18.71
N PHE A 53 6.06 -0.29 18.78
CA PHE A 53 5.52 0.24 20.03
C PHE A 53 4.04 -0.11 20.24
N ASN A 54 3.51 -1.12 19.54
CA ASN A 54 2.12 -1.52 19.67
C ASN A 54 1.75 -1.88 21.14
N ASP A 55 2.73 -2.35 21.90
CA ASP A 55 2.58 -2.67 23.33
C ASP A 55 2.30 -1.43 24.20
N GLU A 56 2.81 -0.26 23.82
CA GLU A 56 2.65 1.00 24.57
C GLU A 56 1.41 1.80 24.15
N ILE A 57 0.91 1.57 22.92
CA ILE A 57 -0.15 2.36 22.28
C ILE A 57 -1.57 1.80 22.56
N GLN A 58 -1.70 0.85 23.49
CA GLN A 58 -2.92 0.07 23.72
C GLN A 58 -4.24 0.87 23.79
N GLY A 59 -5.24 0.36 23.06
CA GLY A 59 -6.66 0.75 23.18
C GLY A 59 -7.16 1.73 22.12
N ARG A 60 -6.33 2.16 21.16
CA ARG A 60 -6.71 3.08 20.08
C ARG A 60 -6.41 2.55 18.69
N THR A 61 -6.77 1.29 18.41
CA THR A 61 -6.83 0.87 17.01
C THR A 61 -7.92 1.69 16.35
N ILE A 62 -7.52 2.63 15.51
CA ILE A 62 -8.45 3.43 14.70
C ILE A 62 -9.26 2.42 13.87
N GLU A 63 -10.59 2.56 13.80
CA GLU A 63 -11.48 1.58 13.15
C GLU A 63 -11.06 1.25 11.70
N THR A 64 -10.42 2.20 11.02
CA THR A 64 -9.92 2.07 9.64
C THR A 64 -8.46 1.60 9.53
N ASP A 65 -7.75 1.44 10.65
CA ASP A 65 -6.33 1.08 10.75
C ASP A 65 -5.42 1.74 9.68
N PRO A 66 -5.44 3.08 9.54
CA PRO A 66 -4.78 3.76 8.44
C PRO A 66 -3.25 3.56 8.46
N PHE A 67 -2.67 3.22 9.61
CA PHE A 67 -1.21 3.10 9.76
C PHE A 67 -0.72 1.66 9.94
N GLY A 68 -1.61 0.67 9.78
CA GLY A 68 -1.26 -0.75 9.87
C GLY A 68 -0.96 -1.27 11.28
N GLN A 69 -1.46 -0.62 12.34
CA GLN A 69 -1.40 -1.08 13.73
C GLN A 69 -2.01 -2.47 13.91
N GLY A 70 -3.11 -2.75 13.21
CA GLY A 70 -3.81 -4.04 13.24
C GLY A 70 -3.15 -5.13 12.40
N PHE A 71 -1.99 -4.89 11.80
CA PHE A 71 -1.34 -5.85 10.91
C PHE A 71 -1.04 -7.20 11.59
N LEU A 72 -0.43 -7.19 12.77
CA LEU A 72 -0.12 -8.43 13.49
C LEU A 72 -1.40 -9.18 13.89
N ASP A 73 -2.46 -8.46 14.25
CA ASP A 73 -3.77 -9.06 14.55
C ASP A 73 -4.42 -9.68 13.31
N ARG A 74 -4.30 -9.06 12.13
CA ARG A 74 -4.75 -9.65 10.87
C ARG A 74 -3.99 -10.93 10.55
N VAL A 75 -2.66 -10.93 10.70
CA VAL A 75 -1.86 -12.14 10.58
C VAL A 75 -2.35 -13.20 11.55
N ALA A 76 -2.62 -12.83 12.81
CA ALA A 76 -3.05 -13.71 13.89
C ALA A 76 -4.46 -14.32 13.70
N LYS A 77 -5.39 -13.57 13.09
CA LYS A 77 -6.77 -14.00 12.79
C LYS A 77 -6.87 -14.83 11.51
N THR A 78 -5.84 -14.83 10.67
CA THR A 78 -5.82 -15.60 9.43
C THR A 78 -5.81 -17.10 9.69
N PRO A 79 -6.63 -17.92 8.98
CA PRO A 79 -6.63 -19.38 9.15
C PRO A 79 -5.24 -19.99 9.05
N ALA A 80 -4.87 -20.87 9.98
CA ALA A 80 -3.50 -21.37 10.17
C ALA A 80 -2.85 -21.90 8.88
N ARG A 81 -3.61 -22.61 8.04
CA ARG A 81 -3.11 -23.12 6.75
C ARG A 81 -2.72 -21.98 5.79
N SER A 82 -3.57 -20.98 5.67
CA SER A 82 -3.33 -19.79 4.85
C SER A 82 -2.19 -18.94 5.43
N GLN A 83 -2.19 -18.73 6.75
CA GLN A 83 -1.14 -17.99 7.45
C GLN A 83 0.25 -18.61 7.19
N LYS A 84 0.41 -19.91 7.43
CA LYS A 84 1.66 -20.63 7.19
C LYS A 84 2.09 -20.59 5.72
N SER A 85 1.14 -20.74 4.79
CA SER A 85 1.42 -20.65 3.35
C SER A 85 1.92 -19.27 2.94
N ARG A 86 1.28 -18.20 3.43
CA ARG A 86 1.67 -16.81 3.17
C ARG A 86 3.06 -16.53 3.77
N LEU A 87 3.29 -16.84 5.05
CA LEU A 87 4.59 -16.67 5.72
C LEU A 87 5.72 -17.42 5.00
N SER A 88 5.48 -18.65 4.52
CA SER A 88 6.48 -19.41 3.77
C SER A 88 6.83 -18.76 2.42
N ARG A 89 5.86 -18.12 1.74
CA ARG A 89 6.15 -17.33 0.52
C ARG A 89 6.93 -16.06 0.85
N ILE A 90 6.57 -15.38 1.93
CA ILE A 90 7.24 -14.17 2.41
C ILE A 90 8.69 -14.49 2.80
N GLU A 91 8.92 -15.53 3.60
CA GLU A 91 10.27 -15.97 4.01
C GLU A 91 11.19 -16.19 2.79
N ARG A 92 10.70 -16.87 1.75
CA ARG A 92 11.48 -17.09 0.52
C ARG A 92 11.85 -15.79 -0.19
N ALA A 93 10.95 -14.81 -0.20
CA ALA A 93 11.25 -13.49 -0.76
C ALA A 93 12.24 -12.72 0.12
N LEU A 94 12.07 -12.75 1.44
CA LEU A 94 12.96 -12.08 2.39
C LEU A 94 14.38 -12.67 2.38
N LYS A 95 14.55 -13.99 2.21
CA LYS A 95 15.86 -14.62 2.04
C LYS A 95 16.67 -14.05 0.86
N ILE A 96 15.98 -13.54 -0.16
CA ILE A 96 16.59 -12.93 -1.33
C ILE A 96 16.86 -11.44 -1.08
N ALA A 97 15.90 -10.75 -0.46
CA ALA A 97 15.89 -9.30 -0.33
C ALA A 97 16.60 -8.76 0.93
N VAL A 98 16.66 -9.54 2.01
CA VAL A 98 17.14 -9.13 3.33
C VAL A 98 18.42 -9.93 3.66
N PRO A 99 19.57 -9.25 3.80
CA PRO A 99 20.82 -9.92 4.14
C PRO A 99 20.71 -10.77 5.41
N ASN A 100 21.29 -11.97 5.36
CA ASN A 100 21.41 -12.90 6.49
C ASN A 100 20.09 -13.43 7.07
N LEU A 101 18.90 -13.11 6.53
CA LEU A 101 17.65 -13.68 7.03
C LEU A 101 17.52 -15.17 6.64
N GLU A 102 17.33 -16.05 7.61
CA GLU A 102 17.27 -17.50 7.42
C GLU A 102 15.88 -18.11 7.67
N GLN A 103 15.09 -17.55 8.56
CA GLN A 103 13.74 -18.05 8.87
C GLN A 103 12.81 -16.91 9.27
N LEU A 104 11.51 -17.07 8.99
CA LEU A 104 10.44 -16.20 9.47
C LEU A 104 9.32 -17.06 10.03
N LYS A 105 8.86 -16.77 11.24
CA LYS A 105 7.74 -17.44 11.88
C LYS A 105 6.80 -16.46 12.57
N PHE A 106 5.58 -16.92 12.77
CA PHE A 106 4.59 -16.27 13.61
C PHE A 106 4.57 -16.98 14.96
N GLU A 107 4.57 -16.19 16.04
CA GLU A 107 4.53 -16.70 17.41
C GLU A 107 3.48 -15.95 18.21
N ARG A 108 3.04 -16.55 19.31
CA ARG A 108 2.27 -15.85 20.33
C ARG A 108 3.05 -15.85 21.62
N ASP A 109 3.05 -14.73 22.31
CA ASP A 109 3.58 -14.65 23.65
C ASP A 109 2.79 -15.58 24.59
N GLU A 110 3.47 -16.42 25.35
CA GLU A 110 2.81 -17.45 26.18
C GLU A 110 1.99 -16.84 27.33
N ALA A 111 2.41 -15.69 27.87
CA ALA A 111 1.77 -15.04 29.01
C ALA A 111 0.60 -14.15 28.59
N THR A 112 0.73 -13.46 27.45
CA THR A 112 -0.22 -12.43 27.01
C THR A 112 -1.04 -12.82 25.78
N GLY A 113 -0.65 -13.88 25.06
CA GLY A 113 -1.29 -14.32 23.81
C GLY A 113 -1.06 -13.41 22.60
N ARG A 114 -0.23 -12.36 22.77
CA ARG A 114 0.01 -11.32 21.76
C ARG A 114 0.71 -11.90 20.52
N PRO A 115 0.29 -11.50 19.32
CA PRO A 115 0.90 -11.98 18.08
C PRO A 115 2.22 -11.28 17.78
N HIS A 116 3.22 -12.07 17.37
CA HIS A 116 4.56 -11.58 17.02
C HIS A 116 5.06 -12.23 15.73
N LEU A 117 5.95 -11.52 15.05
CA LEU A 117 6.74 -12.08 13.96
C LEU A 117 8.18 -12.20 14.43
N ALA A 118 8.73 -13.40 14.35
CA ALA A 118 10.13 -13.65 14.69
C ALA A 118 10.91 -14.06 13.45
N ALA A 119 12.11 -13.50 13.28
CA ALA A 119 13.02 -13.86 12.20
C ALA A 119 14.39 -14.31 12.75
N LEU A 120 14.95 -15.35 12.15
CA LEU A 120 16.30 -15.81 12.47
C LEU A 120 17.28 -15.15 11.50
N TYR A 121 18.33 -14.53 12.03
CA TYR A 121 19.41 -13.96 11.24
C TYR A 121 20.71 -14.74 11.44
N LYS A 122 21.43 -14.97 10.34
CA LYS A 122 22.79 -15.50 10.37
C LYS A 122 23.71 -14.48 11.05
N HIS A 123 24.24 -14.84 12.20
CA HIS A 123 25.21 -14.03 12.92
C HIS A 123 26.50 -14.81 13.12
N TRP A 124 27.62 -14.09 13.21
CA TRP A 124 28.92 -14.67 13.53
C TRP A 124 29.01 -15.19 14.97
N ARG A 125 28.08 -14.78 15.85
CA ARG A 125 27.93 -15.31 17.22
C ARG A 125 26.87 -16.41 17.24
N ALA A 126 27.22 -17.58 17.79
CA ALA A 126 26.42 -18.80 17.82
C ALA A 126 25.01 -18.68 18.47
N ASN A 127 24.76 -17.60 19.24
CA ASN A 127 23.50 -17.37 19.96
C ASN A 127 22.80 -16.05 19.59
N ALA A 128 23.19 -15.38 18.51
CA ALA A 128 22.48 -14.19 18.03
C ALA A 128 21.23 -14.58 17.20
N GLY A 129 20.40 -15.40 17.85
CA GLY A 129 19.07 -15.01 18.29
C GLY A 129 18.02 -14.73 17.23
N TRP A 130 16.87 -15.38 17.39
CA TRP A 130 15.61 -14.89 16.86
C TRP A 130 15.40 -13.43 17.27
N GLN A 131 15.10 -12.59 16.30
CA GLN A 131 14.70 -11.20 16.49
C GLN A 131 13.19 -11.11 16.31
N ARG A 132 12.54 -10.24 17.08
CA ARG A 132 11.10 -9.95 16.95
C ARG A 132 10.89 -8.70 16.08
N GLU A 133 9.64 -8.44 15.72
CA GLU A 133 9.28 -7.34 14.82
C GLU A 133 9.73 -5.95 15.34
N ASP A 134 9.82 -5.78 16.66
CA ASP A 134 10.38 -4.59 17.31
C ASP A 134 11.87 -4.34 17.00
N GLN A 135 12.60 -5.39 16.59
CA GLN A 135 14.02 -5.34 16.26
C GLN A 135 14.30 -5.34 14.75
N PHE A 136 13.31 -5.63 13.90
CA PHE A 136 13.49 -5.61 12.44
C PHE A 136 13.76 -4.21 11.93
N SER A 137 14.48 -4.05 10.81
CA SER A 137 14.58 -2.73 10.15
C SER A 137 13.22 -2.28 9.59
N ASP A 138 13.02 -0.96 9.47
CA ASP A 138 11.79 -0.37 8.93
C ASP A 138 11.42 -0.96 7.56
N GLY A 139 12.43 -1.08 6.67
CA GLY A 139 12.25 -1.69 5.35
C GLY A 139 11.86 -3.16 5.41
N THR A 140 12.35 -3.94 6.39
CA THR A 140 11.96 -5.35 6.54
C THR A 140 10.49 -5.47 6.94
N LEU A 141 10.03 -4.65 7.90
CA LEU A 141 8.63 -4.62 8.31
C LEU A 141 7.70 -4.21 7.17
N ARG A 142 8.04 -3.12 6.47
CA ARG A 142 7.28 -2.66 5.30
C ARG A 142 7.22 -3.71 4.20
N LEU A 143 8.34 -4.38 3.91
CA LEU A 143 8.36 -5.47 2.92
C LEU A 143 7.50 -6.66 3.35
N ILE A 144 7.54 -7.05 4.63
CA ILE A 144 6.66 -8.10 5.16
C ILE A 144 5.19 -7.71 5.01
N GLY A 145 4.82 -6.49 5.42
CA GLY A 145 3.45 -5.99 5.32
C GLY A 145 2.96 -5.92 3.88
N LEU A 146 3.79 -5.40 2.96
CA LEU A 146 3.49 -5.33 1.53
C LEU A 146 3.28 -6.73 0.93
N LEU A 147 4.20 -7.66 1.17
CA LEU A 147 4.08 -9.02 0.65
C LEU A 147 2.89 -9.75 1.26
N TRP A 148 2.61 -9.55 2.54
CA TRP A 148 1.42 -10.09 3.18
C TRP A 148 0.16 -9.57 2.53
N ALA A 149 0.04 -8.25 2.40
CA ALA A 149 -1.11 -7.60 1.79
C ALA A 149 -1.31 -8.14 0.37
N LEU A 150 -0.29 -8.18 -0.48
CA LEU A 150 -0.38 -8.74 -1.84
C LEU A 150 -0.80 -10.22 -1.90
N LEU A 151 -0.59 -10.97 -0.81
CA LEU A 151 -0.98 -12.38 -0.68
C LEU A 151 -2.34 -12.57 0.03
N GLU A 152 -2.96 -11.49 0.46
CA GLU A 152 -4.28 -11.43 1.10
C GLU A 152 -5.36 -11.12 0.07
N ASP A 153 -6.48 -11.86 0.16
CA ASP A 153 -7.77 -11.66 -0.52
C ASP A 153 -7.72 -11.27 -2.02
N ASP A 154 -8.91 -11.08 -2.61
CA ASP A 154 -9.06 -10.74 -4.03
C ASP A 154 -9.67 -9.34 -4.23
N ALA A 155 -9.89 -8.58 -3.15
CA ALA A 155 -10.49 -7.24 -3.14
C ALA A 155 -9.50 -6.12 -3.49
N LEU A 156 -9.98 -4.89 -3.71
CA LEU A 156 -9.13 -3.73 -4.01
C LEU A 156 -8.02 -3.52 -2.95
N LEU A 157 -6.77 -3.32 -3.40
CA LEU A 157 -5.63 -2.94 -2.57
C LEU A 157 -5.21 -1.52 -2.88
N LEU A 158 -5.15 -0.69 -1.84
CA LEU A 158 -4.58 0.65 -1.89
C LEU A 158 -3.25 0.63 -1.14
N LEU A 159 -2.17 1.02 -1.81
CA LEU A 159 -0.83 1.08 -1.23
C LEU A 159 -0.34 2.52 -1.21
N GLU A 160 -0.03 3.05 -0.03
CA GLU A 160 0.61 4.36 0.04
C GLU A 160 2.12 4.24 0.16
N GLU A 161 2.82 4.72 -0.86
CA GLU A 161 4.27 4.77 -0.98
C GLU A 161 4.94 3.48 -0.47
N PRO A 162 4.60 2.31 -1.05
CA PRO A 162 5.09 1.01 -0.59
C PRO A 162 6.62 0.86 -0.68
N GLU A 163 7.31 1.74 -1.41
CA GLU A 163 8.75 1.82 -1.54
C GLU A 163 9.49 2.40 -0.33
N LEU A 164 8.80 3.11 0.56
CA LEU A 164 9.44 3.85 1.65
C LEU A 164 10.33 2.92 2.49
N SER A 165 11.54 3.40 2.82
CA SER A 165 12.55 2.65 3.58
C SER A 165 13.04 1.34 2.94
N LEU A 166 12.64 1.02 1.70
CA LEU A 166 13.16 -0.12 0.96
C LEU A 166 14.41 0.25 0.17
N ASN A 167 15.26 -0.74 -0.10
CA ASN A 167 16.40 -0.58 -0.98
C ASN A 167 15.94 -0.43 -2.45
N SER A 168 16.57 0.46 -3.22
CA SER A 168 16.25 0.71 -4.63
C SER A 168 16.23 -0.54 -5.51
N ALA A 169 17.12 -1.51 -5.25
CA ALA A 169 17.13 -2.78 -5.96
C ALA A 169 15.89 -3.64 -5.67
N ILE A 170 15.26 -3.49 -4.51
CA ILE A 170 13.98 -4.11 -4.19
C ILE A 170 12.84 -3.32 -4.85
N VAL A 171 12.89 -1.98 -4.78
CA VAL A 171 11.86 -1.09 -5.33
C VAL A 171 11.70 -1.30 -6.84
N SER A 172 12.81 -1.40 -7.59
CA SER A 172 12.82 -1.71 -9.02
C SER A 172 12.25 -3.09 -9.39
N LYS A 173 11.88 -3.92 -8.41
CA LYS A 173 11.22 -5.22 -8.61
C LYS A 173 9.77 -5.23 -8.14
N LEU A 174 9.26 -4.13 -7.58
CA LEU A 174 7.90 -4.06 -7.06
C LEU A 174 6.85 -4.11 -8.17
N ALA A 175 6.96 -3.29 -9.21
CA ALA A 175 6.01 -3.31 -10.34
C ALA A 175 5.85 -4.71 -10.96
N PRO A 176 6.91 -5.43 -11.38
CA PRO A 176 6.77 -6.77 -11.96
C PRO A 176 6.33 -7.82 -10.92
N LEU A 177 6.64 -7.64 -9.64
CA LEU A 177 6.12 -8.48 -8.56
C LEU A 177 4.61 -8.33 -8.41
N ILE A 178 4.13 -7.08 -8.33
CA ILE A 178 2.71 -6.74 -8.20
C ILE A 178 1.95 -7.30 -9.40
N TYR A 179 2.39 -7.02 -10.64
CA TYR A 179 1.78 -7.52 -11.87
C TYR A 179 1.61 -9.05 -11.86
N ARG A 180 2.67 -9.78 -11.49
CA ARG A 180 2.64 -11.25 -11.44
C ARG A 180 1.71 -11.80 -10.36
N LEU A 181 1.69 -11.20 -9.17
CA LEU A 181 0.80 -11.63 -8.08
C LEU A 181 -0.67 -11.29 -8.39
N GLN A 182 -0.92 -10.14 -9.01
CA GLN A 182 -2.23 -9.68 -9.43
C GLN A 182 -2.91 -10.67 -10.38
N ARG A 183 -2.17 -11.15 -11.39
CA ARG A 183 -2.67 -12.13 -12.38
C ARG A 183 -3.14 -13.44 -11.76
N GLN A 184 -2.59 -13.85 -10.62
CA GLN A 184 -2.98 -15.08 -9.95
C GLN A 184 -4.28 -14.96 -9.15
N ARG A 185 -4.66 -13.74 -8.75
CA ARG A 185 -5.71 -13.46 -7.76
C ARG A 185 -6.86 -12.59 -8.28
N ARG A 186 -6.77 -12.08 -9.52
CA ARG A 186 -7.74 -11.11 -10.10
C ARG A 186 -7.99 -9.89 -9.20
N ARG A 187 -6.95 -9.46 -8.49
CA ARG A 187 -6.99 -8.33 -7.57
C ARG A 187 -6.76 -7.01 -8.32
N GLN A 188 -7.35 -5.90 -7.91
CA GLN A 188 -6.90 -4.58 -8.38
C GLN A 188 -5.95 -3.95 -7.34
N VAL A 189 -4.85 -3.37 -7.80
CA VAL A 189 -3.90 -2.66 -6.94
C VAL A 189 -3.80 -1.22 -7.45
N ILE A 190 -4.02 -0.26 -6.57
CA ILE A 190 -3.77 1.15 -6.80
C ILE A 190 -2.69 1.55 -5.80
N LEU A 191 -1.66 2.26 -6.26
CA LEU A 191 -0.58 2.72 -5.41
C LEU A 191 -0.22 4.16 -5.71
N SER A 192 0.14 4.90 -4.66
CA SER A 192 0.84 6.18 -4.78
C SER A 192 2.34 5.93 -4.73
N THR A 193 3.11 6.74 -5.45
CA THR A 193 4.57 6.62 -5.51
C THR A 193 5.19 7.91 -6.00
N HIS A 194 6.38 8.20 -5.49
CA HIS A 194 7.31 9.19 -6.04
C HIS A 194 8.64 8.54 -6.46
N SER A 195 8.69 7.21 -6.48
CA SER A 195 9.91 6.45 -6.70
C SER A 195 10.29 6.43 -8.17
N VAL A 196 11.49 6.96 -8.45
CA VAL A 196 12.17 6.76 -9.74
C VAL A 196 12.32 5.27 -10.03
N ASP A 197 12.80 4.48 -9.07
CA ASP A 197 13.08 3.04 -9.27
C ASP A 197 11.83 2.23 -9.64
N LEU A 198 10.67 2.56 -9.06
CA LEU A 198 9.40 1.89 -9.36
C LEU A 198 8.89 2.35 -10.74
N LEU A 199 8.82 3.65 -10.98
CA LEU A 199 8.30 4.25 -12.22
C LEU A 199 9.23 4.03 -13.43
N SER A 200 10.46 3.55 -13.21
CA SER A 200 11.37 3.22 -14.30
C SER A 200 11.14 1.83 -14.88
N ASP A 201 10.22 1.03 -14.32
CA ASP A 201 9.90 -0.28 -14.88
C ASP A 201 9.17 -0.12 -16.24
N PRO A 202 9.69 -0.72 -17.32
CA PRO A 202 9.12 -0.58 -18.66
C PRO A 202 7.77 -1.29 -18.84
N GLY A 203 7.35 -2.10 -17.85
CA GLY A 203 6.06 -2.77 -17.85
C GLY A 203 4.87 -1.88 -17.47
N ILE A 204 5.12 -0.64 -17.01
CA ILE A 204 4.08 0.32 -16.65
C ILE A 204 3.61 1.08 -17.89
N ALA A 205 2.34 0.94 -18.25
CA ALA A 205 1.76 1.68 -19.36
C ALA A 205 1.35 3.10 -18.94
N ALA A 206 1.41 4.06 -19.86
CA ALA A 206 1.00 5.44 -19.58
C ALA A 206 -0.47 5.53 -19.15
N GLU A 207 -1.34 4.68 -19.70
CA GLU A 207 -2.75 4.63 -19.35
C GLU A 207 -3.01 4.17 -17.90
N GLU A 208 -2.04 3.53 -17.27
CA GLU A 208 -2.08 3.06 -15.88
C GLU A 208 -1.61 4.13 -14.88
N VAL A 209 -1.14 5.28 -15.37
CA VAL A 209 -0.56 6.35 -14.55
C VAL A 209 -1.52 7.53 -14.48
N ILE A 210 -1.87 7.90 -13.25
CA ILE A 210 -2.60 9.14 -12.95
C ILE A 210 -1.61 10.12 -12.31
N LEU A 211 -1.36 11.23 -13.00
CA LEU A 211 -0.56 12.34 -12.49
C LEU A 211 -1.44 13.22 -11.59
N LEU A 212 -0.96 13.47 -10.37
CA LEU A 212 -1.53 14.49 -9.49
C LEU A 212 -0.78 15.80 -9.74
N ASP A 213 -1.41 16.70 -10.51
CA ASP A 213 -0.90 18.04 -10.80
C ASP A 213 -1.32 19.01 -9.68
N THR A 214 -0.32 19.57 -8.98
CA THR A 214 -0.50 20.53 -7.88
C THR A 214 -0.08 21.96 -8.25
N SER A 215 0.10 22.26 -9.53
CA SER A 215 0.58 23.58 -9.98
C SER A 215 -0.46 24.72 -9.86
N GLY A 216 -1.75 24.39 -9.77
CA GLY A 216 -2.85 25.35 -9.65
C GLY A 216 -3.38 25.52 -8.22
N GLU A 217 -4.52 26.20 -8.10
CA GLU A 217 -5.22 26.40 -6.80
C GLU A 217 -5.83 25.10 -6.22
N ALA A 218 -5.89 24.04 -7.02
CA ALA A 218 -6.41 22.73 -6.62
C ALA A 218 -5.61 21.61 -7.29
N THR A 219 -5.54 20.46 -6.61
CA THR A 219 -4.95 19.25 -7.17
C THR A 219 -5.85 18.67 -8.25
N LYS A 220 -5.29 18.41 -9.44
CA LYS A 220 -5.99 17.73 -10.54
C LYS A 220 -5.39 16.35 -10.76
N ALA A 221 -6.25 15.34 -10.83
CA ALA A 221 -5.87 14.00 -11.25
C ALA A 221 -6.05 13.88 -12.77
N VAL A 222 -4.96 13.68 -13.50
CA VAL A 222 -4.95 13.61 -14.97
C VAL A 222 -4.33 12.29 -15.40
N ASN A 223 -4.98 11.55 -16.29
CA ASN A 223 -4.36 10.35 -16.86
C ASN A 223 -3.16 10.76 -17.72
N LEU A 224 -2.02 10.08 -17.59
CA LEU A 224 -0.80 10.47 -18.30
C LEU A 224 -0.98 10.50 -19.82
N ARG A 225 -1.90 9.70 -20.37
CA ARG A 225 -2.27 9.73 -21.80
C ARG A 225 -2.79 11.09 -22.27
N GLU A 226 -3.38 11.88 -21.39
CA GLU A 226 -3.94 13.21 -21.70
C GLU A 226 -2.87 14.31 -21.59
N VAL A 227 -1.70 14.01 -21.01
CA VAL A 227 -0.58 14.94 -20.88
C VAL A 227 0.32 14.80 -22.11
N PHE A 228 0.03 15.58 -23.16
CA PHE A 228 0.60 15.37 -24.50
C PHE A 228 2.12 15.20 -24.51
N ASP A 229 2.88 16.11 -23.90
CA ASP A 229 4.35 16.08 -23.93
C ASP A 229 4.94 14.87 -23.18
N ALA A 230 4.44 14.58 -21.97
CA ALA A 230 4.86 13.39 -21.23
C ALA A 230 4.47 12.09 -21.94
N PHE A 231 3.28 12.03 -22.53
CA PHE A 231 2.85 10.87 -23.30
C PHE A 231 3.75 10.64 -24.53
N GLN A 232 4.15 11.71 -25.24
CA GLN A 232 5.08 11.58 -26.37
C GLN A 232 6.47 11.09 -25.94
N LEU A 233 6.96 11.52 -24.77
CA LEU A 233 8.22 11.00 -24.21
C LEU A 233 8.13 9.48 -23.97
N VAL A 234 7.08 9.03 -23.28
CA VAL A 234 6.86 7.60 -23.03
C VAL A 234 6.73 6.80 -24.33
N LYS A 235 5.99 7.32 -25.32
CA LYS A 235 5.87 6.70 -26.64
C LYS A 235 7.19 6.64 -27.42
N SER A 236 8.12 7.54 -27.11
CA SER A 236 9.47 7.57 -27.69
C SER A 236 10.44 6.61 -26.98
N GLY A 237 9.97 5.86 -25.97
CA GLY A 237 10.75 4.85 -25.25
C GLY A 237 11.39 5.35 -23.95
N PHE A 238 11.09 6.59 -23.52
CA PHE A 238 11.55 7.08 -22.22
C PHE A 238 10.75 6.44 -21.07
N PRO A 239 11.37 6.17 -19.92
CA PRO A 239 10.67 5.68 -18.73
C PRO A 239 9.60 6.66 -18.23
N ILE A 240 8.58 6.15 -17.55
CA ILE A 240 7.54 6.97 -16.91
C ILE A 240 8.16 7.95 -15.90
N SER A 241 9.17 7.51 -15.16
CA SER A 241 9.89 8.34 -14.18
C SER A 241 10.41 9.64 -14.79
N GLU A 242 11.04 9.59 -15.98
CA GLU A 242 11.58 10.76 -16.67
C GLU A 242 10.47 11.65 -17.25
N ALA A 243 9.37 11.06 -17.72
CA ALA A 243 8.27 11.82 -18.31
C ALA A 243 7.40 12.55 -17.27
N VAL A 244 7.29 12.00 -16.05
CA VAL A 244 6.31 12.44 -15.05
C VAL A 244 6.93 13.22 -13.89
N LEU A 245 8.05 12.76 -13.32
CA LEU A 245 8.59 13.36 -12.09
C LEU A 245 9.01 14.82 -12.23
N PRO A 246 9.55 15.29 -13.37
CA PRO A 246 9.81 16.73 -13.56
C PRO A 246 8.54 17.59 -13.48
N LYS A 247 7.36 17.02 -13.78
CA LYS A 247 6.07 17.72 -13.75
C LYS A 247 5.48 17.83 -12.35
N THR A 248 5.94 17.02 -11.40
CA THR A 248 5.50 17.07 -9.99
C THR A 248 6.39 17.95 -9.12
N ALA A 249 7.50 18.46 -9.65
CA ALA A 249 8.41 19.32 -8.91
C ALA A 249 7.77 20.71 -8.64
N PRO A 250 7.94 21.27 -7.43
CA PRO A 250 7.52 22.65 -7.17
C PRO A 250 8.20 23.63 -8.13
N THR A 251 7.46 24.59 -8.67
CA THR A 251 7.95 25.50 -9.72
C THR A 251 9.17 26.33 -9.31
N GLN A 252 9.32 26.60 -8.02
CA GLN A 252 10.40 27.40 -7.45
C GLN A 252 11.39 26.57 -6.63
N ILE A 253 11.43 25.25 -6.82
CA ILE A 253 12.29 24.36 -6.03
C ILE A 253 13.77 24.74 -6.09
N ASP A 254 14.24 25.35 -7.19
CA ASP A 254 15.61 25.83 -7.35
C ASP A 254 15.99 26.94 -6.36
N LEU A 255 15.01 27.69 -5.84
CA LEU A 255 15.22 28.70 -4.80
C LEU A 255 15.37 28.09 -3.40
N PHE A 256 15.00 26.83 -3.20
CA PHE A 256 15.06 26.18 -1.89
C PHE A 256 16.48 26.12 -1.32
N ALA A 257 17.48 25.95 -2.19
CA ALA A 257 18.89 25.96 -1.80
C ALA A 257 19.46 27.38 -1.55
N GLN A 258 18.65 28.42 -1.80
CA GLN A 258 19.03 29.83 -1.70
C GLN A 258 18.30 30.54 -0.55
N VAL A 259 17.59 29.79 0.30
CA VAL A 259 16.97 30.33 1.51
C VAL A 259 18.09 30.69 2.48
N ASP A 260 18.30 31.98 2.71
CA ASP A 260 19.20 32.48 3.74
C ASP A 260 18.71 32.06 5.14
N ASP A 261 19.65 31.83 6.08
CA ASP A 261 19.39 31.46 7.49
C ASP A 261 18.52 32.48 8.25
#